data_AF-M0MXL6-F1
#
_entry.id   AF-M0MXL6-F1
#
_cell.length_a   1.000
_cell.length_b   1.000
_cell.length_c   1.000
_cell.angle_alpha   90.00
_cell.angle_beta   90.00
_cell.angle_gamma   90.00
#
_symmetry.space_group_name_H-M   'P 1'
#
loop_
_entity.id
_entity.type
_entity.pdbx_description
1 polymer ?
#
loop_
_entity_poly.entity_id
_entity_poly.type
_entity_poly.pdbx_seq_one_letter_code
_entity_poly.pdbx_strand_id
1 'polypeptide(L)'
;MALLGALVSAVIHLYLAPSILAFSQTSGILFYLNGVGWLAGILVFVSRFWRREFYLVAAAYAIITVIAFFVMSGDLSGLALPSKAAEIVVAAVSLYLYPS
;
A
#
# COMPACT_ATOMS: atom_id res chain seq x y z
N MET A 1 4.27 -2.04 13.57
CA MET A 1 2.96 -2.28 12.92
C MET A 1 2.91 -1.76 11.50
N ALA A 2 3.27 -0.49 11.22
CA ALA A 2 3.31 0.04 9.85
C ALA A 2 4.19 -0.79 8.88
N LEU A 3 5.40 -1.18 9.29
CA LEU A 3 6.29 -1.99 8.44
C LEU A 3 5.65 -3.33 8.02
N LEU A 4 5.01 -4.03 8.95
CA LEU A 4 4.30 -5.27 8.66
C LEU A 4 3.09 -5.04 7.76
N GLY A 5 2.33 -3.96 7.99
CA GLY A 5 1.21 -3.58 7.14
C GLY A 5 1.64 -3.28 5.70
N ALA A 6 2.72 -2.51 5.53
CA ALA A 6 3.32 -2.24 4.23
C ALA A 6 3.77 -3.53 3.53
N LEU A 7 4.40 -4.46 4.26
CA LEU A 7 4.86 -5.73 3.70
C LEU A 7 3.69 -6.62 3.27
N VAL A 8 2.65 -6.74 4.10
CA VAL A 8 1.43 -7.51 3.77
C VAL A 8 0.77 -6.93 2.52
N SER A 9 0.61 -5.60 2.45
CA SER A 9 0.03 -4.95 1.28
C SER A 9 0.88 -5.16 0.03
N ALA A 10 2.21 -5.06 0.13
CA ALA A 10 3.13 -5.32 -0.99
C ALA A 10 2.96 -6.73 -1.55
N VAL A 11 2.99 -7.74 -0.68
CA VAL A 11 2.86 -9.15 -1.07
C VAL A 11 1.51 -9.40 -1.75
N ILE A 12 0.41 -8.89 -1.17
CA ILE A 12 -0.92 -9.11 -1.75
C ILE A 12 -1.05 -8.45 -3.12
N HIS A 13 -0.58 -7.20 -3.29
CA HIS A 13 -0.65 -6.53 -4.60
C HIS A 13 0.17 -7.25 -5.66
N LEU A 14 1.40 -7.66 -5.35
CA LEU A 14 2.24 -8.39 -6.30
C LEU A 14 1.69 -9.78 -6.60
N TYR A 15 1.08 -10.45 -5.61
CA TYR A 15 0.45 -11.75 -5.81
C TYR A 15 -0.80 -11.67 -6.70
N LEU A 16 -1.63 -10.64 -6.52
CA LEU A 16 -2.85 -10.46 -7.31
C LEU A 16 -2.60 -9.83 -8.69
N ALA A 17 -1.48 -9.13 -8.89
CA ALA A 17 -1.19 -8.41 -10.12
C ALA A 17 -1.26 -9.26 -11.40
N PRO A 18 -0.69 -10.48 -11.50
CA PRO A 18 -0.77 -11.30 -12.72
C PRO A 18 -2.21 -11.66 -13.09
N SER A 19 -3.01 -12.04 -12.08
CA SER A 19 -4.41 -12.41 -12.26
C SER A 19 -5.22 -11.21 -12.75
N ILE A 20 -5.05 -10.03 -12.14
CA ILE A 20 -5.76 -8.82 -12.55
C ILE A 20 -5.31 -8.35 -13.94
N LEU A 21 -4.02 -8.45 -14.26
CA LEU A 21 -3.48 -8.08 -15.57
C LEU A 21 -4.12 -8.86 -16.72
N ALA A 22 -4.51 -10.13 -16.47
CA ALA A 22 -5.20 -10.96 -17.45
C ALA A 22 -6.61 -10.45 -17.80
N PHE A 23 -7.26 -9.69 -16.91
CA PHE A 23 -8.61 -9.15 -17.12
C PHE A 23 -8.61 -7.65 -17.43
N SER A 24 -7.70 -6.89 -16.83
CA SER A 24 -7.55 -5.44 -17.01
C SER A 24 -6.08 -5.08 -16.94
N GLN A 25 -5.51 -4.70 -18.10
CA GLN A 25 -4.12 -4.31 -18.19
C GLN A 25 -3.80 -3.11 -17.29
N THR A 26 -4.64 -2.08 -17.31
CA THR A 26 -4.45 -0.87 -16.48
C THR A 26 -4.46 -1.21 -14.99
N SER A 27 -5.45 -1.98 -14.52
CA SER A 27 -5.54 -2.35 -13.10
C SER A 27 -4.38 -3.26 -12.69
N GLY A 28 -3.97 -4.20 -13.55
CA GLY A 28 -2.83 -5.08 -13.27
C GLY A 28 -1.50 -4.31 -13.15
N ILE A 29 -1.27 -3.33 -14.05
CA ILE A 29 -0.10 -2.44 -13.96
C ILE A 29 -0.14 -1.64 -12.66
N LEU A 30 -1.30 -1.07 -12.29
CA LEU A 30 -1.45 -0.33 -11.04
C LEU A 30 -1.19 -1.21 -9.82
N PHE A 31 -1.58 -2.49 -9.83
CA PHE A 31 -1.24 -3.44 -8.77
C PHE A 31 0.27 -3.67 -8.67
N TYR A 32 0.98 -3.87 -9.78
CA TYR A 32 2.43 -3.98 -9.77
C TYR A 32 3.11 -2.72 -9.25
N LEU A 33 2.73 -1.55 -9.79
CA LEU A 33 3.27 -0.26 -9.35
C LEU A 33 3.01 -0.04 -7.86
N ASN A 34 1.82 -0.41 -7.38
CA ASN A 34 1.47 -0.24 -5.99
C ASN A 34 2.30 -1.17 -5.08
N GLY A 35 2.45 -2.44 -5.46
CA GLY A 35 3.30 -3.38 -4.74
C GLY A 35 4.76 -2.95 -4.69
N VAL A 36 5.30 -2.46 -5.80
CA VAL A 36 6.67 -1.90 -5.88
C VAL A 36 6.78 -0.63 -5.04
N GLY A 37 5.79 0.25 -5.05
CA GLY A 37 5.77 1.46 -4.24
C GLY A 37 5.79 1.15 -2.74
N TRP A 38 5.08 0.11 -2.30
CA TRP A 38 5.19 -0.40 -0.92
C TRP A 38 6.59 -0.89 -0.58
N LEU A 39 7.21 -1.71 -1.44
CA LEU A 39 8.59 -2.18 -1.23
C LEU A 39 9.58 -1.02 -1.21
N ALA A 40 9.44 -0.05 -2.11
CA ALA A 40 10.27 1.15 -2.14
C ALA A 40 10.12 1.96 -0.83
N GLY A 41 8.88 2.16 -0.37
CA GLY A 41 8.61 2.82 0.91
C GLY A 41 9.25 2.10 2.09
N ILE A 42 9.19 0.76 2.13
CA ILE A 42 9.86 -0.06 3.14
C ILE A 42 11.38 0.15 3.09
N LEU A 43 11.99 0.08 1.90
CA LEU A 43 13.43 0.27 1.72
C LEU A 43 13.89 1.66 2.18
N VAL A 44 13.12 2.71 1.86
CA VAL A 44 13.43 4.07 2.34
C VAL A 44 13.27 4.14 3.86
N PHE A 45 12.24 3.52 4.44
CA PHE A 45 11.98 3.49 5.89
C PHE A 45 13.10 2.85 6.70
N VAL A 46 13.65 1.73 6.22
CA VAL A 46 14.77 1.04 6.91
C VAL A 46 16.14 1.66 6.60
N SER A 47 16.20 2.61 5.67
CA SER A 47 17.44 3.29 5.30
C SER A 47 17.72 4.52 6.17
N ARG A 48 18.97 5.00 6.12
CA ARG A 48 19.35 6.29 6.71
C ARG A 48 18.70 7.51 6.03
N PHE A 49 17.99 7.32 4.91
CA PHE A 49 17.37 8.41 4.15
C PHE A 49 15.98 8.76 4.65
N TRP A 50 15.41 8.01 5.60
CA TRP A 50 14.10 8.32 6.15
C TRP A 50 14.08 9.70 6.80
N ARG A 51 13.09 10.51 6.45
CA ARG A 51 12.83 11.83 7.05
C ARG A 51 11.42 11.87 7.60
N ARG A 52 11.20 12.76 8.56
CA ARG A 52 9.91 12.90 9.26
C ARG A 52 8.75 13.16 8.29
N GLU A 53 8.98 13.92 7.22
CA GLU A 53 7.99 14.24 6.20
C GLU A 53 7.51 12.99 5.45
N PHE A 54 8.34 11.93 5.38
CA PHE A 54 7.94 10.68 4.72
C PHE A 54 6.87 9.90 5.49
N TYR A 55 6.62 10.20 6.77
CA TYR A 55 5.43 9.70 7.46
C TYR A 55 4.13 10.22 6.81
N LEU A 56 4.10 11.50 6.42
CA LEU A 56 2.94 12.06 5.72
C LEU A 56 2.81 11.48 4.30
N VAL A 57 3.93 11.26 3.62
CA VAL A 57 3.93 10.60 2.30
C VAL A 57 3.39 9.17 2.40
N ALA A 58 3.85 8.39 3.38
CA ALA A 58 3.38 7.03 3.61
C ALA A 58 1.88 7.01 3.98
N ALA A 59 1.42 7.95 4.81
CA ALA A 59 0.01 8.08 5.14
C ALA A 59 -0.84 8.42 3.91
N ALA A 60 -0.43 9.44 3.14
CA ALA A 60 -1.11 9.84 1.92
C ALA A 60 -1.17 8.70 0.90
N TYR A 61 -0.04 8.01 0.70
CA TYR A 61 0.04 6.85 -0.19
C TYR A 61 -0.94 5.75 0.21
N ALA A 62 -0.95 5.37 1.50
CA ALA A 62 -1.86 4.36 2.03
C ALA A 62 -3.33 4.76 1.83
N ILE A 63 -3.69 6.01 2.13
CA ILE A 63 -5.04 6.54 1.96
C ILE A 63 -5.46 6.52 0.48
N ILE A 64 -4.60 7.02 -0.41
CA ILE A 64 -4.86 7.03 -1.86
C ILE A 64 -5.06 5.60 -2.37
N THR A 65 -4.30 4.63 -1.87
CA THR A 65 -4.43 3.23 -2.26
C THR A 65 -5.80 2.65 -1.90
N VAL A 66 -6.31 2.99 -0.71
CA VAL A 66 -7.66 2.59 -0.27
C VAL A 66 -8.73 3.30 -1.11
N ILE A 67 -8.59 4.61 -1.35
CA ILE A 67 -9.54 5.37 -2.18
C ILE A 67 -9.58 4.82 -3.61
N ALA A 68 -8.42 4.61 -4.22
CA ALA A 68 -8.30 4.08 -5.59
C ALA A 68 -8.99 2.72 -5.71
N PHE A 69 -8.86 1.85 -4.71
CA PHE A 69 -9.55 0.57 -4.68
C PHE A 69 -11.08 0.72 -4.79
N PHE A 70 -11.68 1.64 -4.02
CA PHE A 70 -13.13 1.87 -4.09
C PHE A 70 -13.56 2.58 -5.39
N VAL A 71 -12.79 3.58 -5.85
CA VAL A 71 -13.06 4.30 -7.10
C VAL A 71 -13.03 3.34 -8.30
N MET A 72 -12.15 2.35 -8.28
CA MET A 72 -12.04 1.34 -9.32
C MET A 72 -13.00 0.16 -9.15
N SER A 73 -14.00 0.29 -8.27
CA SER A 73 -14.99 -0.77 -7.98
C SER A 73 -14.33 -2.10 -7.56
N GLY A 74 -13.28 -2.01 -6.75
CA GLY A 74 -12.58 -3.17 -6.21
C GLY A 74 -13.49 -4.05 -5.34
N ASP A 75 -13.36 -5.36 -5.51
CA ASP A 75 -14.12 -6.34 -4.74
C ASP A 75 -13.44 -6.63 -3.39
N LEU A 76 -14.17 -6.44 -2.28
CA LEU A 76 -13.69 -6.67 -0.90
C LEU A 76 -13.66 -8.15 -0.51
N SER A 77 -13.37 -9.04 -1.45
CA SER A 77 -13.32 -10.48 -1.21
C SER A 77 -11.88 -10.99 -1.03
N GLY A 78 -11.75 -12.13 -0.36
CA GLY A 78 -10.48 -12.84 -0.21
C GLY A 78 -9.34 -11.98 0.34
N LEU A 79 -8.28 -11.84 -0.45
CA LEU A 79 -7.06 -11.14 -0.06
C LEU A 79 -7.17 -9.61 -0.14
N ALA A 80 -8.19 -9.05 -0.78
CA ALA A 80 -8.36 -7.60 -0.87
C ALA A 80 -8.65 -6.97 0.49
N LEU A 81 -9.52 -7.60 1.30
CA LEU A 81 -9.88 -7.14 2.64
C LEU A 81 -8.66 -6.99 3.58
N PRO A 82 -7.81 -8.02 3.78
CA PRO A 82 -6.64 -7.89 4.63
C PRO A 82 -5.62 -6.88 4.08
N SER A 83 -5.52 -6.70 2.76
CA SER A 83 -4.67 -5.63 2.18
C SER A 83 -5.18 -4.25 2.58
N LYS A 84 -6.49 -3.97 2.42
CA LYS A 84 -7.05 -2.66 2.79
C LYS A 84 -6.94 -2.39 4.30
N ALA A 85 -7.15 -3.40 5.13
CA ALA A 85 -6.93 -3.28 6.57
C ALA A 85 -5.46 -2.93 6.89
N ALA A 86 -4.50 -3.59 6.23
CA ALA A 86 -3.08 -3.31 6.41
C ALA A 86 -2.71 -1.87 5.98
N GLU A 87 -3.28 -1.38 4.89
CA GLU A 87 -3.09 0.00 4.40
C GLU A 87 -3.64 1.03 5.40
N ILE A 88 -4.83 0.79 5.96
CA ILE A 88 -5.41 1.67 7.00
C ILE A 88 -4.52 1.71 8.24
N VAL A 89 -3.97 0.57 8.66
CA VAL A 89 -3.02 0.50 9.78
C VAL A 89 -1.77 1.32 9.47
N VAL A 90 -1.22 1.24 8.25
CA VAL A 90 -0.08 2.07 7.84
C VAL A 90 -0.43 3.55 7.93
N ALA A 91 -1.60 3.96 7.41
CA ALA A 91 -2.04 5.34 7.45
C ALA A 91 -2.12 5.86 8.89
N ALA A 92 -2.83 5.12 9.76
CA ALA A 92 -3.02 5.49 11.15
C ALA A 92 -1.69 5.60 11.92
N VAL A 93 -0.82 4.59 11.78
CA VAL A 93 0.48 4.58 12.46
C VAL A 93 1.40 5.68 11.93
N SER A 94 1.40 5.94 10.62
CA SER A 94 2.25 6.99 10.04
C SER A 94 1.81 8.38 10.51
N LEU A 95 0.50 8.64 10.57
CA LEU A 95 -0.03 9.89 11.12
C LEU A 95 0.28 10.06 12.60
N TYR A 96 0.25 8.96 13.37
CA TYR A 96 0.63 8.98 14.79
C TYR A 96 2.11 9.26 15.01
N LEU A 97 2.99 8.71 14.16
CA LEU A 97 4.44 8.89 14.27
C LEU A 97 4.93 10.23 13.72
N TYR A 98 4.15 10.91 12.87
CA TYR A 98 4.54 12.21 12.33
C TYR A 98 4.81 13.28 13.41
N PRO A 99 3.97 13.49 14.43
CA PRO A 99 4.24 14.47 15.50
C PRO A 99 5.31 14.02 16.53
N SER A 100 5.72 12.75 16.51
CA SER A 100 6.64 12.15 17.49
C SER A 100 8.08 12.65 17.38
#